data_AF-A0A8B8BG10-F1
#
_entry.id   AF-A0A8B8BG10-F1
#
_cell.length_a   1.000
_cell.length_b   1.000
_cell.length_c   1.000
_cell.angle_alpha   90.00
_cell.angle_beta   90.00
_cell.angle_gamma   90.00
#
_symmetry.space_group_name_H-M   'P 1'
#
loop_
_entity.id
_entity.type
_entity.pdbx_description
1 polymer ?
#
loop_
_entity_poly.entity_id
_entity_poly.type
_entity_poly.pdbx_seq_one_letter_code
_entity_poly.pdbx_strand_id
1 'polypeptide(L)'
;MYPQNIDRKILHQISVLERQGALNYPKCKTHSEELCTLYCRQCSVPICSVCSYRDHRHQHVIHIFEHLSKMKDCIRTDLQELKYSIYPRYERVAPTVQKANVRKNSEKLSANLKKQREALHKEIDDIFQEMQNKIENMDSKSIAFIDEQESDINHSTAKIEQRISHLTEVLDSNDFDLVFAYKSRNEEFKRMPAPYQVTLPTFTPQMINRKKIYQQFGSLSELCTSREEYEDETKSLDAISLSPVREELMHKPRLISEIQTDYGNQCQLIGISCLHDSELWTCGTDHTIRLYNFEGGLVNRVQILYDSLAVRHQETS
;
A
#
# COMPACT_ATOMS: atom_id res chain seq x y z
N MET A 1 -8.29 1.89 -35.22
CA MET A 1 -9.19 0.92 -35.85
C MET A 1 -10.60 1.23 -35.36
N TYR A 2 -11.45 1.80 -36.22
CA TYR A 2 -12.83 2.19 -35.89
C TYR A 2 -13.73 0.94 -35.73
N PRO A 3 -14.71 0.94 -34.80
CA PRO A 3 -15.65 -0.16 -34.66
C PRO A 3 -16.69 -0.15 -35.79
N GLN A 4 -16.41 -0.90 -36.86
CA GLN A 4 -17.23 -1.07 -38.07
C GLN A 4 -18.58 -1.79 -37.87
N ASN A 5 -19.02 -2.04 -36.64
CA ASN A 5 -20.16 -2.92 -36.36
C ASN A 5 -21.49 -2.19 -36.10
N ILE A 6 -21.48 -0.86 -35.90
CA ILE A 6 -22.69 -0.08 -35.60
C ILE A 6 -23.34 0.46 -36.89
N ASP A 7 -22.56 0.67 -37.95
CA ASP A 7 -23.06 1.25 -39.21
C ASP A 7 -24.11 0.40 -39.91
N ARG A 8 -23.93 -0.93 -39.97
CA ARG A 8 -24.86 -1.79 -40.74
C ARG A 8 -26.25 -1.91 -40.12
N LYS A 9 -26.36 -1.90 -38.79
CA LYS A 9 -27.65 -2.10 -38.12
C LYS A 9 -28.52 -0.84 -38.17
N ILE A 10 -27.90 0.33 -38.05
CA ILE A 10 -28.60 1.63 -38.10
C ILE A 10 -28.95 2.01 -39.55
N LEU A 11 -28.04 1.76 -40.51
CA LEU A 11 -28.33 2.01 -41.93
C LEU A 11 -29.44 1.11 -42.49
N HIS A 12 -29.52 -0.16 -42.06
CA HIS A 12 -30.57 -1.08 -42.50
C HIS A 12 -31.95 -0.71 -41.94
N GLN A 13 -32.00 -0.06 -40.77
CA GLN A 13 -33.26 0.36 -40.15
C GLN A 13 -33.80 1.66 -40.77
N ILE A 14 -32.92 2.51 -41.29
CA ILE A 14 -33.27 3.75 -42.01
C ILE A 14 -33.84 3.44 -43.40
N SER A 15 -33.33 2.41 -44.10
CA SER A 15 -33.78 2.05 -45.45
C SER A 15 -35.15 1.35 -45.51
N VAL A 16 -35.69 0.88 -44.37
CA VAL A 16 -37.03 0.26 -44.28
C VAL A 16 -38.15 1.31 -44.19
N LEU A 17 -37.87 2.52 -43.69
CA LEU A 17 -38.89 3.56 -43.46
C LEU A 17 -39.29 4.37 -44.71
N GLU A 18 -38.50 4.30 -45.79
CA GLU A 18 -38.76 5.08 -47.02
C GLU A 18 -39.63 4.33 -48.04
N ARG A 19 -40.14 3.14 -47.73
CA ARG A 19 -40.98 2.33 -48.62
C ARG A 19 -42.26 1.81 -47.95
N GLN A 20 -43.28 2.65 -47.75
CA GLN A 20 -44.70 2.28 -47.52
C GLN A 20 -45.54 3.57 -47.34
N GLY A 21 -46.50 3.90 -48.21
CA GLY A 21 -47.88 3.41 -48.14
C GLY A 21 -48.84 4.58 -47.85
N ALA A 22 -50.11 4.49 -48.25
CA ALA A 22 -51.12 5.53 -48.01
C ALA A 22 -51.14 6.01 -46.54
N LEU A 23 -51.32 7.32 -46.30
CA LEU A 23 -51.44 7.87 -44.94
C LEU A 23 -52.57 7.16 -44.18
N ASN A 24 -52.24 6.46 -43.11
CA ASN A 24 -53.24 5.86 -42.23
C ASN A 24 -53.81 6.94 -41.31
N TYR A 25 -54.88 7.60 -41.76
CA TYR A 25 -55.55 8.65 -40.99
C TYR A 25 -56.22 8.06 -39.73
N PRO A 26 -56.07 8.70 -38.56
CA PRO A 26 -56.75 8.23 -37.36
C PRO A 26 -58.27 8.41 -37.52
N LYS A 27 -59.06 7.47 -36.99
CA LYS A 27 -60.52 7.61 -36.90
C LYS A 27 -60.87 8.69 -35.89
N CYS A 28 -61.90 9.47 -36.16
CA CYS A 28 -62.38 10.47 -35.22
C CYS A 28 -63.02 9.81 -34.00
N LYS A 29 -62.65 10.27 -32.81
CA LYS A 29 -63.16 9.72 -31.54
C LYS A 29 -64.64 10.03 -31.30
N THR A 30 -65.14 11.13 -31.88
CA THR A 30 -66.52 11.59 -31.71
C THR A 30 -67.40 11.29 -32.93
N HIS A 31 -66.79 11.07 -34.10
CA HIS A 31 -67.48 10.76 -35.35
C HIS A 31 -66.90 9.47 -35.94
N SER A 32 -67.43 8.31 -35.53
CA SER A 32 -66.82 6.99 -35.77
C SER A 32 -66.64 6.59 -37.24
N GLU A 33 -67.43 7.17 -38.14
CA GLU A 33 -67.37 6.95 -39.59
C GLU A 33 -66.41 7.90 -40.31
N GLU A 34 -65.91 8.93 -39.61
CA GLU A 34 -65.08 9.99 -40.19
C GLU A 34 -63.58 9.78 -39.90
N LEU A 35 -62.75 10.10 -40.88
CA LEU A 35 -61.29 10.12 -40.74
C LEU A 35 -60.79 11.54 -40.40
N CYS A 36 -59.81 11.61 -39.51
CA CYS A 36 -59.16 12.86 -39.14
C CYS A 36 -58.10 13.24 -40.18
N THR A 37 -58.49 14.04 -41.17
CA THR A 37 -57.59 14.59 -42.20
C THR A 37 -57.00 15.95 -41.82
N LEU A 38 -57.48 16.55 -40.73
CA LEU A 38 -57.08 17.87 -40.25
C LEU A 38 -56.35 17.77 -38.90
N TYR A 39 -55.62 18.81 -38.53
CA TYR A 39 -54.91 18.94 -37.27
C TYR A 39 -55.14 20.33 -36.67
N CYS A 40 -55.66 20.38 -35.44
CA CYS A 40 -55.77 21.62 -34.70
C CYS A 40 -54.46 21.89 -33.95
N ARG A 41 -53.79 23.01 -34.25
CA ARG A 41 -52.51 23.36 -33.58
C ARG A 41 -52.70 23.77 -32.13
N GLN A 42 -53.80 24.45 -31.80
CA GLN A 42 -54.06 24.91 -30.43
C GLN A 42 -54.31 23.74 -29.47
N CYS A 43 -55.02 22.72 -29.94
CA CYS A 43 -55.34 21.54 -29.13
C CYS A 43 -54.30 20.41 -29.30
N SER A 44 -53.36 20.56 -30.24
CA SER A 44 -52.35 19.57 -30.59
C SER A 44 -52.90 18.17 -30.93
N VAL A 45 -54.07 18.10 -31.58
CA VAL A 45 -54.76 16.84 -31.89
C VAL A 45 -55.26 16.78 -33.34
N PRO A 46 -55.30 15.57 -33.95
CA PRO A 46 -55.94 15.36 -35.25
C PRO A 46 -57.47 15.36 -35.12
N ILE A 47 -58.16 16.01 -36.07
CA ILE A 47 -59.62 16.19 -36.08
C ILE A 47 -60.22 15.88 -37.46
N CYS A 48 -61.50 15.49 -37.51
CA CYS A 48 -62.25 15.37 -38.77
C CYS A 48 -62.88 16.70 -39.19
N SER A 49 -63.45 16.73 -40.40
CA SER A 49 -64.16 17.90 -40.94
C SER A 49 -65.29 18.37 -40.02
N VAL A 50 -66.08 17.45 -39.47
CA VAL A 50 -67.22 17.77 -38.59
C VAL A 50 -66.76 18.46 -37.29
N CYS A 51 -65.69 17.95 -36.66
CA CYS A 51 -65.08 18.57 -35.49
C CYS A 51 -64.54 19.98 -35.77
N SER A 52 -64.00 20.22 -36.97
CA SER A 52 -63.51 21.55 -37.38
C SER A 52 -64.63 22.59 -37.38
N TYR A 53 -65.83 22.22 -37.85
CA TYR A 53 -66.98 23.13 -37.92
C TYR A 53 -67.68 23.35 -36.58
N ARG A 54 -67.73 22.34 -35.71
CA ARG A 54 -68.47 22.38 -34.44
C ARG A 54 -67.59 22.83 -33.28
N ASP A 55 -66.61 22.00 -32.93
CA ASP A 55 -65.90 22.08 -31.65
C ASP A 55 -64.61 22.92 -31.74
N HIS A 56 -64.03 23.03 -32.95
CA HIS A 56 -62.79 23.78 -33.21
C HIS A 56 -63.01 25.01 -34.11
N ARG A 57 -64.23 25.55 -34.11
CA ARG A 57 -64.59 26.72 -34.92
C ARG A 57 -63.68 27.90 -34.55
N HIS A 58 -63.07 28.53 -35.54
CA HIS A 58 -62.10 29.64 -35.42
C HIS A 58 -60.72 29.28 -34.86
N GLN A 59 -60.38 27.99 -34.71
CA GLN A 59 -59.02 27.58 -34.35
C GLN A 59 -58.14 27.41 -35.60
N HIS A 60 -56.82 27.40 -35.40
CA HIS A 60 -55.84 27.27 -36.48
C HIS A 60 -55.69 25.80 -36.86
N VAL A 61 -56.57 25.39 -37.76
CA VAL A 61 -56.64 24.04 -38.30
C VAL A 61 -55.86 23.99 -39.61
N ILE A 62 -54.92 23.04 -39.70
CA ILE A 62 -54.16 22.75 -40.91
C ILE A 62 -54.42 21.33 -41.38
N HIS A 63 -54.05 21.01 -42.61
CA HIS A 63 -54.09 19.63 -43.06
C HIS A 63 -53.06 18.81 -42.27
N ILE A 64 -53.44 17.60 -41.83
CA ILE A 64 -52.56 16.75 -41.00
C ILE A 64 -51.25 16.42 -41.72
N PHE A 65 -51.27 16.34 -43.07
CA PHE A 65 -50.06 16.16 -43.87
C PHE A 65 -49.03 17.28 -43.68
N GLU A 66 -49.48 18.53 -43.57
CA GLU A 66 -48.56 19.67 -43.36
C GLU A 66 -47.90 19.59 -41.98
N HIS A 67 -48.65 19.19 -40.96
CA HIS A 67 -48.11 18.98 -39.61
C HIS A 67 -47.14 17.80 -39.58
N LEU A 68 -47.50 16.67 -40.19
CA LEU A 68 -46.67 15.46 -40.24
C LEU A 68 -45.35 15.71 -40.99
N SER A 69 -45.38 16.46 -42.09
CA SER A 69 -44.17 16.83 -42.82
C SER A 69 -43.22 17.64 -41.93
N LYS A 70 -43.72 18.68 -41.25
CA LYS A 70 -42.92 19.47 -40.29
C LYS A 70 -42.37 18.64 -39.14
N MET A 71 -43.17 17.75 -38.56
CA MET A 71 -42.73 16.86 -37.49
C MET A 71 -41.64 15.89 -37.96
N LYS A 72 -41.78 15.34 -39.17
CA LYS A 72 -40.74 14.49 -39.78
C LYS A 72 -39.45 15.26 -40.00
N ASP A 73 -39.52 16.54 -40.36
CA ASP A 73 -38.33 17.38 -40.52
C ASP A 73 -37.64 17.66 -39.17
N CYS A 74 -38.40 17.91 -38.10
CA CYS A 74 -37.85 17.99 -36.74
C CYS A 74 -37.15 16.68 -36.34
N ILE A 75 -37.82 15.53 -36.51
CA ILE A 75 -37.27 14.21 -36.18
C ILE A 75 -35.98 13.94 -36.98
N ARG A 76 -35.93 14.31 -38.26
CA ARG A 76 -34.72 14.18 -39.09
C ARG A 76 -33.58 15.04 -38.57
N THR A 77 -33.89 16.27 -38.14
CA THR A 77 -32.90 17.20 -37.59
C THR A 77 -32.31 16.65 -36.28
N ASP A 78 -33.18 16.22 -35.35
CA ASP A 78 -32.76 15.63 -34.07
C ASP A 78 -31.92 14.36 -34.30
N LEU A 79 -32.33 13.50 -35.24
CA LEU A 79 -31.59 12.29 -35.58
C LEU A 79 -30.19 12.62 -36.13
N GLN A 80 -30.08 13.63 -37.00
CA GLN A 80 -28.79 14.08 -37.54
C GLN A 80 -27.90 14.66 -36.45
N GLU A 81 -28.43 15.50 -35.56
CA GLU A 81 -27.67 16.06 -34.45
C GLU A 81 -27.19 14.97 -33.49
N LEU A 82 -28.08 14.05 -33.10
CA LEU A 82 -27.71 12.93 -32.24
C LEU A 82 -26.61 12.07 -32.86
N LYS A 83 -26.74 11.74 -34.15
CA LYS A 83 -25.80 10.86 -34.84
C LYS A 83 -24.44 11.50 -35.13
N TYR A 84 -24.44 12.76 -35.56
CA TYR A 84 -23.24 13.40 -36.12
C TYR A 84 -22.60 14.44 -35.18
N SER A 85 -23.33 14.96 -34.20
CA SER A 85 -22.81 15.94 -33.23
C SER A 85 -22.65 15.33 -31.83
N ILE A 86 -23.72 14.75 -31.28
CA ILE A 86 -23.77 14.32 -29.86
C ILE A 86 -23.04 12.98 -29.67
N TYR A 87 -23.43 11.93 -30.39
CA TYR A 87 -22.86 10.59 -30.21
C TYR A 87 -21.31 10.56 -30.32
N PRO A 88 -20.67 11.23 -31.29
CA PRO A 88 -19.21 11.27 -31.36
C PRO A 88 -18.54 11.96 -30.17
N ARG A 89 -19.20 12.92 -29.48
CA ARG A 89 -18.67 13.52 -28.24
C ARG A 89 -18.62 12.48 -27.12
N TYR A 90 -19.66 11.68 -26.97
CA TYR A 90 -19.73 10.60 -25.96
C TYR A 90 -18.73 9.47 -26.25
N GLU A 91 -18.53 9.11 -27.52
CA GLU A 91 -17.54 8.08 -27.88
C GLU A 91 -16.10 8.52 -27.59
N ARG A 92 -15.78 9.81 -27.81
CA ARG A 92 -14.44 10.35 -27.52
C ARG A 92 -14.07 10.35 -26.03
N VAL A 93 -15.04 10.56 -25.15
CA VAL A 93 -14.80 10.58 -23.69
C VAL A 93 -14.96 9.20 -23.03
N ALA A 94 -15.15 8.14 -23.82
CA ALA A 94 -15.31 6.80 -23.29
C ALA A 94 -14.08 6.40 -22.45
N PRO A 95 -14.25 5.99 -21.17
CA PRO A 95 -13.15 5.84 -20.21
C PRO A 95 -12.27 4.60 -20.45
N THR A 96 -12.41 3.91 -21.57
CA THR A 96 -11.73 2.64 -21.87
C THR A 96 -10.20 2.79 -21.87
N VAL A 97 -9.69 3.89 -22.43
CA VAL A 97 -8.24 4.17 -22.47
C VAL A 97 -7.69 4.48 -21.08
N GLN A 98 -8.41 5.27 -20.28
CA GLN A 98 -7.98 5.62 -18.93
C GLN A 98 -7.89 4.40 -18.01
N LYS A 99 -8.85 3.46 -18.11
CA LYS A 99 -8.81 2.20 -17.36
C LYS A 99 -7.54 1.39 -17.67
N ALA A 100 -7.17 1.29 -18.95
CA ALA A 100 -5.95 0.59 -19.36
C ALA A 100 -4.69 1.28 -18.82
N ASN A 101 -4.65 2.63 -18.87
CA ASN A 101 -3.54 3.41 -18.33
C ASN A 101 -3.37 3.22 -16.82
N VAL A 102 -4.46 3.24 -16.05
CA VAL A 102 -4.43 3.01 -14.59
C VAL A 102 -3.89 1.61 -14.27
N ARG A 103 -4.34 0.58 -15.00
CA ARG A 103 -3.83 -0.80 -14.82
C ARG A 103 -2.34 -0.89 -15.11
N LYS A 104 -1.91 -0.38 -16.26
CA LYS A 104 -0.50 -0.37 -16.67
C LYS A 104 0.38 0.40 -15.69
N ASN A 105 -0.10 1.53 -15.15
CA ASN A 105 0.62 2.27 -14.12
C ASN A 105 0.75 1.46 -12.82
N SER A 106 -0.33 0.81 -12.39
CA SER A 106 -0.34 -0.03 -11.18
C SER A 106 0.66 -1.19 -11.28
N GLU A 107 0.71 -1.86 -12.45
CA GLU A 107 1.70 -2.91 -12.74
C GLU A 107 3.13 -2.37 -12.64
N LYS A 108 3.39 -1.18 -13.20
CA LYS A 108 4.70 -0.52 -13.13
C LYS A 108 5.10 -0.17 -11.70
N LEU A 109 4.18 0.37 -10.90
CA LEU A 109 4.43 0.69 -9.49
C LEU A 109 4.75 -0.56 -8.68
N SER A 110 3.96 -1.64 -8.87
CA SER A 110 4.19 -2.94 -8.22
C SER A 110 5.56 -3.53 -8.59
N ALA A 111 5.94 -3.49 -9.86
CA ALA A 111 7.24 -3.95 -10.32
C ALA A 111 8.40 -3.15 -9.70
N ASN A 112 8.25 -1.83 -9.57
CA ASN A 112 9.25 -0.98 -8.92
C ASN A 112 9.38 -1.28 -7.42
N LEU A 113 8.26 -1.45 -6.71
CA LEU A 113 8.26 -1.86 -5.30
C LEU A 113 8.96 -3.21 -5.10
N LYS A 114 8.70 -4.18 -5.99
CA LYS A 114 9.36 -5.49 -5.94
C LYS A 114 10.88 -5.37 -6.14
N LYS A 115 11.33 -4.55 -7.08
CA LYS A 115 12.78 -4.29 -7.27
C LYS A 115 13.41 -3.66 -6.03
N GLN A 116 12.74 -2.69 -5.40
CA GLN A 116 13.24 -2.07 -4.18
C GLN A 116 13.33 -3.07 -3.02
N ARG A 117 12.33 -3.96 -2.89
CA ARG A 117 12.38 -5.07 -1.92
C ARG A 117 13.59 -5.97 -2.14
N GLU A 118 13.82 -6.39 -3.38
CA GLU A 118 14.95 -7.26 -3.74
C GLU A 118 16.30 -6.60 -3.42
N ALA A 119 16.45 -5.31 -3.74
CA ALA A 119 17.65 -4.55 -3.41
C ALA A 119 17.88 -4.47 -1.89
N LEU A 120 16.84 -4.17 -1.11
CA LEU A 120 16.98 -4.09 0.35
C LEU A 120 17.29 -5.45 0.99
N HIS A 121 16.67 -6.53 0.51
CA HIS A 121 17.01 -7.89 0.97
C HIS A 121 18.47 -8.21 0.70
N LYS A 122 18.99 -7.86 -0.48
CA LYS A 122 20.39 -8.08 -0.83
C LYS A 122 21.34 -7.35 0.13
N GLU A 123 21.09 -6.09 0.45
CA GLU A 123 21.92 -5.33 1.39
C GLU A 123 21.90 -5.96 2.80
N ILE A 124 20.76 -6.50 3.24
CA ILE A 124 20.66 -7.23 4.51
C ILE A 124 21.52 -8.49 4.49
N ASP A 125 21.44 -9.27 3.40
CA ASP A 125 22.23 -10.49 3.23
C ASP A 125 23.73 -10.20 3.16
N ASP A 126 24.13 -9.13 2.45
CA ASP A 126 25.53 -8.70 2.33
C ASP A 126 26.11 -8.29 3.70
N ILE A 127 25.35 -7.52 4.51
CA ILE A 127 25.75 -7.16 5.89
C ILE A 127 25.86 -8.40 6.78
N PHE A 128 24.90 -9.32 6.66
CA PHE A 128 24.92 -10.57 7.41
C PHE A 128 26.18 -11.39 7.10
N GLN A 129 26.52 -11.54 5.82
CA GLN A 129 27.72 -12.25 5.40
C GLN A 129 28.99 -11.55 5.89
N GLU A 130 29.04 -10.22 5.89
CA GLU A 130 30.17 -9.47 6.45
C GLU A 130 30.37 -9.78 7.94
N MET A 131 29.28 -9.86 8.71
CA MET A 131 29.35 -10.21 10.13
C MET A 131 29.79 -11.66 10.34
N GLN A 132 29.31 -12.61 9.53
CA GLN A 132 29.76 -14.00 9.60
C GLN A 132 31.25 -14.13 9.30
N ASN A 133 31.74 -13.48 8.23
CA ASN A 133 33.16 -13.51 7.87
C ASN A 133 34.03 -12.92 8.99
N LYS A 134 33.54 -11.91 9.74
CA LYS A 134 34.25 -11.37 10.91
C LYS A 134 34.37 -12.42 12.02
N ILE A 135 33.32 -13.19 12.28
CA ILE A 135 33.34 -14.28 13.27
C ILE A 135 34.36 -15.33 12.85
N GLU A 136 34.28 -15.84 11.62
CA GLU A 136 35.21 -16.87 11.10
C GLU A 136 36.68 -16.42 11.17
N ASN A 137 36.96 -15.15 10.88
CA ASN A 137 38.30 -14.58 11.00
C ASN A 137 38.80 -14.50 12.44
N MET A 138 37.94 -14.09 13.39
CA MET A 138 38.28 -14.09 14.81
C MET A 138 38.56 -15.51 15.33
N ASP A 139 37.74 -16.47 14.93
CA ASP A 139 37.90 -17.88 15.31
C ASP A 139 39.19 -18.44 14.74
N SER A 140 39.46 -18.22 13.45
CA SER A 140 40.69 -18.67 12.79
C SER A 140 41.95 -18.14 13.48
N LYS A 141 41.96 -16.86 13.87
CA LYS A 141 43.09 -16.28 14.61
C LYS A 141 43.24 -16.86 16.01
N SER A 142 42.12 -17.07 16.71
CA SER A 142 42.11 -17.60 18.06
C SER A 142 42.59 -19.06 18.08
N ILE A 143 42.12 -19.88 17.14
CA ILE A 143 42.55 -21.27 16.97
C ILE A 143 44.04 -21.34 16.64
N ALA A 144 44.52 -20.57 15.66
CA ALA A 144 45.94 -20.59 15.30
C ALA A 144 46.86 -20.23 16.48
N PHE A 145 46.45 -19.26 17.31
CA PHE A 145 47.17 -18.93 18.54
C PHE A 145 47.15 -20.07 19.56
N ILE A 146 46.00 -20.73 19.75
CA ILE A 146 45.88 -21.88 20.66
C ILE A 146 46.75 -23.05 20.19
N ASP A 147 46.72 -23.36 18.89
CA ASP A 147 47.51 -24.44 18.29
C ASP A 147 49.02 -24.20 18.48
N GLU A 148 49.48 -22.95 18.37
CA GLU A 148 50.88 -22.58 18.63
C GLU A 148 51.27 -22.84 20.09
N GLN A 149 50.42 -22.39 21.03
CA GLN A 149 50.66 -22.64 22.45
C GLN A 149 50.63 -24.13 22.81
N GLU A 150 49.69 -24.88 22.23
CA GLU A 150 49.60 -26.33 22.41
C GLU A 150 50.86 -27.03 21.88
N SER A 151 51.37 -26.62 20.72
CA SER A 151 52.60 -27.16 20.14
C SER A 151 53.81 -26.96 21.05
N ASP A 152 53.99 -25.75 21.60
CA ASP A 152 55.09 -25.42 22.51
C ASP A 152 55.03 -26.22 23.82
N ILE A 153 53.83 -26.40 24.37
CA ILE A 153 53.58 -27.19 25.58
C ILE A 153 53.88 -28.67 25.30
N ASN A 154 53.37 -29.22 24.20
CA ASN A 154 53.57 -30.62 23.82
C ASN A 154 55.06 -30.93 23.59
N HIS A 155 55.79 -30.03 22.92
CA HIS A 155 57.24 -30.16 22.72
C HIS A 155 58.02 -30.15 24.04
N SER A 156 57.67 -29.23 24.95
CA SER A 156 58.29 -29.14 26.26
C SER A 156 58.02 -30.39 27.10
N THR A 157 56.78 -30.91 27.03
CA THR A 157 56.35 -32.13 27.72
C THR A 157 57.13 -33.35 27.24
N ALA A 158 57.27 -33.54 25.92
CA ALA A 158 58.04 -34.65 25.35
C ALA A 158 59.52 -34.63 25.75
N LYS A 159 60.14 -33.44 25.83
CA LYS A 159 61.52 -33.31 26.34
C LYS A 159 61.65 -33.68 27.82
N ILE A 160 60.66 -33.32 28.63
CA ILE A 160 60.63 -33.67 30.06
C ILE A 160 60.47 -35.19 30.21
N GLU A 161 59.55 -35.81 29.47
CA GLU A 161 59.37 -37.28 29.45
C GLU A 161 60.67 -37.99 29.07
N GLN A 162 61.34 -37.55 28.00
CA GLN A 162 62.64 -38.11 27.60
C GLN A 162 63.69 -37.97 28.71
N ARG A 163 63.72 -36.82 29.40
CA ARG A 163 64.66 -36.60 30.49
C ARG A 163 64.35 -37.51 31.68
N ILE A 164 63.07 -37.70 32.03
CA ILE A 164 62.65 -38.62 33.09
C ILE A 164 63.13 -40.04 32.77
N SER A 165 62.83 -40.54 31.57
CA SER A 165 63.23 -41.90 31.16
C SER A 165 64.75 -42.10 31.25
N HIS A 166 65.54 -41.16 30.71
CA HIS A 166 67.00 -41.22 30.81
C HIS A 166 67.50 -41.21 32.27
N LEU A 167 66.89 -40.41 33.16
CA LEU A 167 67.30 -40.37 34.57
C LEU A 167 66.94 -41.67 35.30
N THR A 168 65.81 -42.28 34.98
CA THR A 168 65.45 -43.61 35.49
C THR A 168 66.48 -44.66 35.06
N GLU A 169 66.89 -44.68 33.78
CA GLU A 169 67.93 -45.59 33.29
C GLU A 169 69.29 -45.39 33.99
N VAL A 170 69.69 -44.13 34.22
CA VAL A 170 70.93 -43.83 34.96
C VAL A 170 70.83 -44.29 36.42
N LEU A 171 69.66 -44.15 37.06
CA LEU A 171 69.43 -44.61 38.43
C LEU A 171 69.43 -46.13 38.57
N ASP A 172 68.89 -46.84 37.57
CA ASP A 172 68.82 -48.30 37.54
C ASP A 172 70.16 -48.96 37.13
N SER A 173 71.11 -48.18 36.61
CA SER A 173 72.42 -48.66 36.19
C SER A 173 73.38 -48.87 37.36
N ASN A 174 74.15 -49.95 37.33
CA ASN A 174 75.28 -50.18 38.26
C ASN A 174 76.61 -49.60 37.73
N ASP A 175 76.59 -48.85 36.62
CA ASP A 175 77.77 -48.19 36.06
C ASP A 175 78.15 -46.96 36.89
N PHE A 176 79.24 -47.07 37.65
CA PHE A 176 79.74 -45.99 38.51
C PHE A 176 80.11 -44.73 37.73
N ASP A 177 80.75 -44.85 36.56
CA ASP A 177 81.22 -43.71 35.78
C ASP A 177 80.03 -42.91 35.22
N LEU A 178 78.97 -43.59 34.79
CA LEU A 178 77.73 -42.98 34.32
C LEU A 178 77.03 -42.15 35.42
N VAL A 179 76.90 -42.72 36.63
CA VAL A 179 76.24 -42.05 37.77
C VAL A 179 77.12 -40.92 38.31
N PHE A 180 78.44 -41.13 38.42
CA PHE A 180 79.38 -40.12 38.90
C PHE A 180 79.45 -38.88 37.98
N ALA A 181 79.32 -39.08 36.67
CA ALA A 181 79.30 -37.98 35.69
C ALA A 181 77.98 -37.18 35.67
N TYR A 182 76.93 -37.63 36.39
CA TYR A 182 75.63 -36.98 36.39
C TYR A 182 75.69 -35.52 36.85
N LYS A 183 75.04 -34.66 36.07
CA LYS A 183 74.75 -33.27 36.44
C LYS A 183 73.30 -32.95 36.16
N SER A 184 72.66 -32.28 37.13
CA SER A 184 71.27 -31.86 36.97
C SER A 184 71.14 -30.81 35.86
N ARG A 185 70.06 -30.96 35.07
CA ARG A 185 69.66 -30.03 34.01
C ARG A 185 68.23 -29.53 34.22
N ASN A 186 67.67 -29.71 35.42
CA ASN A 186 66.26 -29.42 35.67
C ASN A 186 65.93 -27.92 35.55
N GLU A 187 66.93 -27.04 35.74
CA GLU A 187 66.78 -25.59 35.51
C GLU A 187 66.30 -25.26 34.09
N GLU A 188 66.59 -26.10 33.10
CA GLU A 188 66.12 -25.91 31.71
C GLU A 188 64.60 -26.01 31.59
N PHE A 189 63.93 -26.70 32.53
CA PHE A 189 62.49 -26.98 32.51
C PHE A 189 61.70 -26.22 33.57
N LYS A 190 62.37 -25.49 34.47
CA LYS A 190 61.69 -24.74 35.55
C LYS A 190 60.88 -23.55 35.06
N ARG A 191 61.15 -23.05 33.85
CA ARG A 191 60.35 -21.99 33.23
C ARG A 191 59.13 -22.62 32.56
N MET A 192 57.99 -22.54 33.24
CA MET A 192 56.71 -22.90 32.66
C MET A 192 56.31 -21.88 31.57
N PRO A 193 55.65 -22.32 30.48
CA PRO A 193 54.92 -21.41 29.60
C PRO A 193 53.90 -20.60 30.41
N ALA A 194 53.75 -19.32 30.07
CA ALA A 194 52.79 -18.47 30.74
C ALA A 194 51.36 -18.99 30.51
N PRO A 195 50.50 -19.04 31.54
CA PRO A 195 49.10 -19.36 31.33
C PRO A 195 48.46 -18.28 30.45
N TYR A 196 47.80 -18.71 29.38
CA TYR A 196 47.07 -17.82 28.48
C TYR A 196 45.56 -17.86 28.76
N GLN A 197 44.86 -16.79 28.40
CA GLN A 197 43.41 -16.70 28.50
C GLN A 197 42.84 -16.23 27.16
N VAL A 198 41.76 -16.87 26.72
CA VAL A 198 41.01 -16.50 25.53
C VAL A 198 39.68 -15.89 25.98
N THR A 199 39.39 -14.68 25.49
CA THR A 199 38.09 -14.03 25.71
C THR A 199 37.21 -14.26 24.49
N LEU A 200 36.00 -14.78 24.70
CA LEU A 200 35.08 -15.07 23.61
C LEU A 200 34.28 -13.83 23.19
N PRO A 201 34.06 -13.63 21.88
CA PRO A 201 33.22 -12.54 21.39
C PRO A 201 31.75 -12.76 21.77
N THR A 202 31.00 -11.67 21.87
CA THR A 202 29.55 -11.69 22.13
C THR A 202 28.81 -10.87 21.08
N PHE A 203 27.59 -11.30 20.74
CA PHE A 203 26.70 -10.55 19.85
C PHE A 203 25.48 -10.08 20.64
N THR A 204 25.18 -8.78 20.56
CA THR A 204 23.99 -8.18 21.18
C THR A 204 23.10 -7.61 20.08
N PRO A 205 21.90 -8.18 19.84
CA PRO A 205 21.02 -7.69 18.79
C PRO A 205 20.39 -6.34 19.14
N GLN A 206 20.08 -5.55 18.11
CA GLN A 206 19.30 -4.32 18.25
C GLN A 206 17.83 -4.56 17.90
N MET A 207 16.94 -3.76 18.49
CA MET A 207 15.52 -3.75 18.12
C MET A 207 15.32 -3.29 16.68
N ILE A 208 14.54 -4.07 15.92
CA ILE A 208 14.23 -3.76 14.52
C ILE A 208 13.27 -2.57 14.48
N ASN A 209 13.66 -1.51 13.77
CA ASN A 209 12.86 -0.31 13.63
C ASN A 209 12.16 -0.26 12.25
N ARG A 210 10.85 -0.58 12.24
CA ARG A 210 10.02 -0.58 11.03
C ARG A 210 10.01 0.78 10.31
N LYS A 211 10.04 1.90 11.04
CA LYS A 211 10.04 3.25 10.44
C LYS A 211 11.30 3.50 9.63
N LYS A 212 12.46 3.11 10.15
CA LYS A 212 13.73 3.21 9.42
C LYS A 212 13.72 2.34 8.16
N ILE A 213 13.16 1.13 8.25
CA ILE A 213 13.01 0.23 7.09
C ILE A 213 12.06 0.83 6.05
N TYR A 214 10.91 1.35 6.46
CA TYR A 214 9.94 1.98 5.55
C TYR A 214 10.57 3.15 4.78
N GLN A 215 11.41 3.97 5.43
CA GLN A 215 12.14 5.05 4.77
C GLN A 215 13.09 4.55 3.66
N GLN A 216 13.62 3.33 3.76
CA GLN A 216 14.44 2.72 2.71
C GLN A 216 13.62 2.23 1.51
N PHE A 217 12.32 1.99 1.67
CA PHE A 217 11.41 1.65 0.58
C PHE A 217 10.97 2.87 -0.24
N GLY A 218 10.98 4.07 0.34
CA GLY A 218 10.50 5.30 -0.27
C GLY A 218 9.01 5.55 -0.03
N SER A 219 8.37 6.30 -0.93
CA SER A 219 6.98 6.74 -0.80
C SER A 219 6.16 6.42 -2.04
N LEU A 220 4.85 6.19 -1.85
CA LEU A 220 3.88 6.08 -2.94
C LEU A 220 3.07 7.37 -3.03
N SER A 221 2.92 7.88 -4.25
CA SER A 221 1.96 8.94 -4.54
C SER A 221 0.58 8.36 -4.79
N GLU A 222 -0.44 9.03 -4.28
CA GLU A 222 -1.83 8.62 -4.49
C GLU A 222 -2.30 8.90 -5.92
N LEU A 223 -3.25 8.08 -6.38
CA LEU A 223 -3.90 8.30 -7.66
C LEU A 223 -4.89 9.46 -7.51
N CYS A 224 -4.67 10.56 -8.24
CA CYS A 224 -5.61 11.66 -8.31
C CYS A 224 -6.60 11.43 -9.46
N THR A 225 -7.90 11.54 -9.17
CA THR A 225 -8.95 11.57 -10.19
C THR A 225 -9.61 12.95 -10.17
N SER A 226 -9.33 13.76 -11.17
CA SER A 226 -10.08 15.00 -11.41
C SER A 226 -11.20 14.73 -12.41
N ARG A 227 -12.37 15.32 -12.15
CA ARG A 227 -13.43 15.47 -13.13
C ARG A 227 -13.39 16.90 -13.61
N GLU A 228 -13.04 17.10 -14.87
CA GLU A 228 -13.31 18.37 -15.53
C GLU A 228 -14.82 18.41 -15.77
N GLU A 229 -15.53 19.20 -14.97
CA GLU A 229 -16.87 19.62 -15.34
C GLU A 229 -16.69 20.48 -16.59
N TYR A 230 -17.17 19.97 -17.73
CA TYR A 230 -17.28 20.80 -18.93
C TYR A 230 -18.28 21.91 -18.59
N GLU A 231 -17.77 23.09 -18.24
CA GLU A 231 -18.56 24.30 -18.26
C GLU A 231 -19.11 24.46 -19.67
N ASP A 232 -20.44 24.50 -19.75
CA ASP A 232 -21.17 24.93 -20.93
C ASP A 232 -20.57 26.27 -21.38
N GLU A 233 -20.11 26.38 -22.63
CA GLU A 233 -19.42 27.56 -23.20
C GLU A 233 -20.30 28.84 -23.27
N THR A 234 -21.35 28.94 -22.45
CA THR A 234 -22.30 30.06 -22.44
C THR A 234 -22.50 30.76 -21.10
N LYS A 235 -21.74 30.46 -20.03
CA LYS A 235 -21.83 31.26 -18.80
C LYS A 235 -20.47 31.66 -18.24
N SER A 236 -20.28 32.98 -18.19
CA SER A 236 -19.13 33.71 -17.68
C SER A 236 -18.86 33.51 -16.19
N LEU A 237 -17.57 33.60 -15.85
CA LEU A 237 -16.95 34.10 -14.60
C LEU A 237 -17.91 34.25 -13.40
N ASP A 238 -17.81 33.34 -12.42
CA ASP A 238 -17.37 33.68 -11.07
C ASP A 238 -17.37 32.46 -10.15
N ALA A 239 -16.39 32.44 -9.23
CA ALA A 239 -16.23 31.53 -8.09
C ALA A 239 -15.67 30.12 -8.35
N ILE A 240 -14.34 30.06 -8.45
CA ILE A 240 -13.54 28.89 -8.03
C ILE A 240 -13.87 28.59 -6.56
N SER A 241 -14.72 27.61 -6.30
CA SER A 241 -14.81 26.96 -4.99
C SER A 241 -14.13 25.60 -5.07
N LEU A 242 -12.85 25.57 -4.72
CA LEU A 242 -12.13 24.35 -4.37
C LEU A 242 -12.77 23.77 -3.10
N SER A 243 -13.72 22.86 -3.24
CA SER A 243 -14.12 22.00 -2.13
C SER A 243 -13.22 20.76 -2.14
N PRO A 244 -12.45 20.50 -1.08
CA PRO A 244 -11.83 19.19 -0.91
C PRO A 244 -12.95 18.16 -0.80
N VAL A 245 -12.75 17.03 -1.46
CA VAL A 245 -13.54 15.82 -1.30
C VAL A 245 -13.66 15.53 0.20
N ARG A 246 -14.86 15.72 0.76
CA ARG A 246 -15.22 15.05 2.01
C ARG A 246 -15.27 13.58 1.67
N GLU A 247 -14.23 12.84 2.03
CA GLU A 247 -14.31 11.40 2.15
C GLU A 247 -15.57 11.07 2.93
N GLU A 248 -16.48 10.32 2.30
CA GLU A 248 -17.62 9.73 2.99
C GLU A 248 -17.06 8.72 4.01
N LEU A 249 -16.75 9.22 5.20
CA LEU A 249 -16.49 8.40 6.37
C LEU A 249 -17.64 7.41 6.49
N MET A 250 -17.31 6.12 6.46
CA MET A 250 -18.25 5.00 6.64
C MET A 250 -19.30 5.37 7.68
N HIS A 251 -20.54 5.59 7.24
CA HIS A 251 -21.62 6.19 8.05
C HIS A 251 -22.04 5.37 9.28
N LYS A 252 -21.41 4.22 9.54
CA LYS A 252 -21.62 3.46 10.75
C LYS A 252 -20.33 2.76 11.20
N PRO A 253 -19.76 3.10 12.36
CA PRO A 253 -18.66 2.35 12.93
C PRO A 253 -19.12 0.91 13.22
N ARG A 254 -18.33 -0.07 12.79
CA ARG A 254 -18.55 -1.49 13.06
C ARG A 254 -17.56 -1.94 14.14
N LEU A 255 -18.06 -2.58 15.19
CA LEU A 255 -17.20 -3.25 16.18
C LEU A 255 -16.48 -4.42 15.51
N ILE A 256 -15.15 -4.37 15.46
CA ILE A 256 -14.30 -5.41 14.87
C ILE A 256 -13.67 -6.28 15.97
N SER A 257 -13.22 -5.65 17.06
CA SER A 257 -12.60 -6.33 18.20
C SER A 257 -12.75 -5.48 19.47
N GLU A 258 -12.72 -6.14 20.62
CA GLU A 258 -12.70 -5.52 21.95
C GLU A 258 -11.39 -5.89 22.65
N ILE A 259 -10.68 -4.88 23.15
CA ILE A 259 -9.40 -5.08 23.83
C ILE A 259 -9.58 -4.78 25.31
N GLN A 260 -9.36 -5.80 26.14
CA GLN A 260 -9.28 -5.61 27.59
C GLN A 260 -7.96 -4.91 27.91
N THR A 261 -8.05 -3.83 28.68
CA THR A 261 -6.88 -3.02 29.08
C THR A 261 -6.85 -2.89 30.59
N ASP A 262 -5.72 -2.45 31.14
CA ASP A 262 -5.55 -2.28 32.59
C ASP A 262 -6.22 -1.00 33.12
N TYR A 263 -6.95 -0.26 32.27
CA TYR A 263 -7.67 0.95 32.65
C TYR A 263 -9.01 0.59 33.32
N GLY A 264 -9.33 1.30 34.40
CA GLY A 264 -10.48 1.01 35.25
C GLY A 264 -10.68 2.10 36.30
N ASN A 265 -11.35 1.77 37.41
CA ASN A 265 -11.74 2.76 38.44
C ASN A 265 -10.57 3.58 39.03
N GLN A 266 -9.36 3.04 39.01
CA GLN A 266 -8.15 3.66 39.58
C GLN A 266 -7.26 4.35 38.53
N CYS A 267 -7.53 4.16 37.24
CA CYS A 267 -6.76 4.77 36.15
C CYS A 267 -7.66 4.98 34.93
N GLN A 268 -8.01 6.24 34.66
CA GLN A 268 -8.84 6.59 33.52
C GLN A 268 -7.98 6.73 32.27
N LEU A 269 -8.46 6.18 31.16
CA LEU A 269 -7.85 6.33 29.85
C LEU A 269 -8.07 7.78 29.36
N ILE A 270 -6.98 8.47 29.05
CA ILE A 270 -7.00 9.89 28.63
C ILE A 270 -6.75 10.00 27.12
N GLY A 271 -5.85 9.19 26.59
CA GLY A 271 -5.41 9.31 25.21
C GLY A 271 -5.13 7.95 24.58
N ILE A 272 -5.43 7.87 23.29
CA ILE A 272 -5.14 6.72 22.45
C ILE A 272 -4.44 7.23 21.19
N SER A 273 -3.36 6.56 20.78
CA SER A 273 -2.71 6.78 19.49
C SER A 273 -2.43 5.44 18.83
N CYS A 274 -3.04 5.21 17.67
CA CYS A 274 -2.81 4.00 16.89
C CYS A 274 -1.53 4.14 16.05
N LEU A 275 -0.60 3.21 16.18
CA LEU A 275 0.62 3.16 15.37
C LEU A 275 0.43 2.08 14.30
N HIS A 276 -0.24 2.44 13.20
CA HIS A 276 -0.60 1.48 12.13
C HIS A 276 -1.50 0.32 12.61
N ASP A 277 -1.90 -0.55 11.68
CA ASP A 277 -2.86 -1.66 11.88
C ASP A 277 -2.43 -2.77 12.86
N SER A 278 -1.37 -2.59 13.67
CA SER A 278 -0.88 -3.63 14.59
C SER A 278 -0.79 -3.24 16.07
N GLU A 279 -0.67 -1.96 16.42
CA GLU A 279 -0.33 -1.56 17.80
C GLU A 279 -1.01 -0.25 18.25
N LEU A 280 -1.33 -0.18 19.54
CA LEU A 280 -2.06 0.90 20.18
C LEU A 280 -1.30 1.46 21.38
N TRP A 281 -0.90 2.73 21.31
CA TRP A 281 -0.45 3.46 22.48
C TRP A 281 -1.63 4.01 23.25
N THR A 282 -1.58 3.86 24.56
CA THR A 282 -2.59 4.37 25.50
C THR A 282 -1.89 5.11 26.63
N CYS A 283 -2.50 6.17 27.12
CA CYS A 283 -2.04 6.85 28.33
C CYS A 283 -3.24 7.12 29.25
N GLY A 284 -2.99 7.01 30.56
CA GLY A 284 -3.97 7.33 31.58
C GLY A 284 -3.46 8.31 32.61
N THR A 285 -4.24 8.45 33.69
CA THR A 285 -3.95 9.33 34.83
C THR A 285 -2.76 8.87 35.68
N ASP A 286 -2.26 7.65 35.48
CA ASP A 286 -1.22 7.02 36.30
C ASP A 286 0.21 7.29 35.82
N HIS A 287 0.40 8.36 35.03
CA HIS A 287 1.68 8.77 34.46
C HIS A 287 2.41 7.63 33.73
N THR A 288 1.65 6.66 33.24
CA THR A 288 2.17 5.49 32.52
C THR A 288 1.60 5.49 31.11
N ILE A 289 2.48 5.37 30.14
CA ILE A 289 2.15 5.13 28.74
C ILE A 289 2.31 3.63 28.46
N ARG A 290 1.28 2.99 27.90
CA ARG A 290 1.22 1.56 27.62
C ARG A 290 1.02 1.29 26.13
N LEU A 291 1.77 0.34 25.58
CA LEU A 291 1.60 -0.17 24.22
C LEU A 291 0.89 -1.52 24.26
N TYR A 292 -0.27 -1.60 23.63
CA TYR A 292 -1.03 -2.84 23.46
C TYR A 292 -0.97 -3.31 22.00
N ASN A 293 -1.03 -4.62 21.77
CA ASN A 293 -1.35 -5.18 20.46
C ASN A 293 -2.88 -5.37 20.31
N PHE A 294 -3.37 -5.66 19.09
CA PHE A 294 -4.81 -5.87 18.84
C PHE A 294 -5.41 -7.16 19.45
N GLU A 295 -4.56 -8.04 19.99
CA GLU A 295 -4.96 -9.23 20.76
C GLU A 295 -5.11 -8.92 22.27
N GLY A 296 -4.78 -7.69 22.70
CA GLY A 296 -4.84 -7.24 24.10
C GLY A 296 -3.60 -7.56 24.94
N GLY A 297 -2.53 -8.03 24.34
CA GLY A 297 -1.24 -8.19 24.99
C GLY A 297 -0.56 -6.85 25.24
N LEU A 298 -0.11 -6.59 26.48
CA LEU A 298 0.75 -5.46 26.81
C LEU A 298 2.17 -5.72 26.28
N VAL A 299 2.56 -4.95 25.27
CA VAL A 299 3.87 -5.06 24.60
C VAL A 299 4.94 -4.25 25.33
N ASN A 300 4.58 -3.05 25.79
CA ASN A 300 5.53 -2.15 26.44
C ASN A 300 4.86 -1.19 27.45
N ARG A 301 5.63 -0.73 28.43
CA ARG A 301 5.21 0.21 29.47
C ARG A 301 6.31 1.24 29.73
N VAL A 302 5.96 2.52 29.65
CA VAL A 302 6.85 3.66 29.95
C VAL A 302 6.24 4.46 31.10
N GLN A 303 6.99 4.63 32.18
CA GLN A 303 6.58 5.46 33.31
C GLN A 303 7.23 6.84 33.21
N ILE A 304 6.42 7.88 33.32
CA ILE A 304 6.88 9.27 33.35
C ILE A 304 7.22 9.59 34.81
N LEU A 305 8.50 9.83 35.08
CA LEU A 305 8.98 10.31 36.37
C LEU A 305 9.12 11.84 36.30
N TYR A 306 8.50 12.55 37.23
CA TYR A 306 8.80 13.96 37.46
C TYR A 306 9.89 14.03 38.52
N ASP A 307 11.08 14.51 38.13
CA ASP A 307 12.07 14.95 39.11
C ASP A 307 11.49 16.17 39.82
N SER A 308 11.13 16.01 41.08
CA SER A 308 10.81 17.13 41.97
C SER A 308 12.03 18.04 42.06
N LEU A 309 11.98 19.20 41.39
CA LEU A 309 12.94 20.28 41.58
C LEU A 309 12.81 20.79 43.03
N ALA A 310 13.66 20.27 43.91
CA ALA A 310 13.91 20.84 45.21
C ALA A 310 14.58 22.21 45.01
N VAL A 311 13.77 23.28 45.03
CA VAL A 311 14.26 24.66 45.13
C VAL A 311 14.93 24.79 46.51
N ARG A 312 16.26 24.74 46.54
CA ARG A 312 17.03 25.24 47.69
C ARG A 312 16.82 26.75 47.74
N HIS A 313 16.01 27.22 48.67
CA HIS A 313 16.07 28.61 49.10
C HIS A 313 17.42 28.83 49.78
N GLN A 314 18.32 29.56 49.10
CA GLN A 314 19.38 30.30 49.78
C GLN A 314 18.75 31.60 50.29
N GLU A 315 18.61 31.71 51.60
CA GLU A 315 18.39 32.99 52.27
C GLU A 315 19.72 33.77 52.25
N THR A 316 19.72 34.91 51.57
CA THR A 316 20.70 35.99 51.79
C THR A 316 19.95 37.30 51.95
N SER A 317 19.66 37.65 53.21
CA SER A 317 19.85 38.96 53.86
C SER A 317 19.01 39.02 55.13
#